data_AF-A0AAV1TB66-F1
#
_entry.id   AF-A0AAV1TB66-F1
#
_cell.length_a   1.000
_cell.length_b   1.000
_cell.length_c   1.000
_cell.angle_alpha   90.00
_cell.angle_beta   90.00
_cell.angle_gamma   90.00
#
_symmetry.space_group_name_H-M   'P 1'
#
loop_
_entity.id
_entity.type
_entity.pdbx_description
1 polymer ?
#
loop_
_entity_poly.entity_id
_entity_poly.type
_entity_poly.pdbx_seq_one_letter_code
_entity_poly.pdbx_strand_id
1 'polypeptide(L)'
;MYVTLKNSQQVVATADLVDGLYWLWTTQRSANVTTSGNSGADLHVRKGHAPVEALRRMITTNMIKDVRVTLNSGGETARRGCRQGKMVQKPFPSNRDKRSYNKSELLQLDICGLMENDSLGGSKYLLLIIDEASGV
;
A
#
# COMPACT_ATOMS: atom_id res chain seq x y z
N MET A 1 -9.61 -29.28 32.15
CA MET A 1 -8.20 -29.06 31.77
C MET A 1 -7.74 -27.72 32.32
N TYR A 2 -6.55 -27.64 32.91
CA TYR A 2 -5.96 -26.38 33.39
C TYR A 2 -4.93 -25.88 32.39
N VAL A 3 -5.00 -24.60 32.03
CA VAL A 3 -4.01 -23.93 31.17
C VAL A 3 -3.11 -23.11 32.09
N THR A 4 -1.82 -23.44 32.11
CA THR A 4 -0.80 -22.72 32.89
C THR A 4 0.09 -21.88 31.99
N LEU A 5 0.65 -20.80 32.53
CA LEU A 5 1.71 -20.07 31.84
C LEU A 5 2.93 -20.98 31.64
N LYS A 6 3.60 -20.88 30.49
CA LYS A 6 4.74 -21.76 30.19
C LYS A 6 5.89 -21.62 31.20
N ASN A 7 6.00 -20.45 31.83
CA ASN A 7 7.09 -20.09 32.74
C ASN A 7 6.65 -19.99 34.21
N SER A 8 5.37 -20.22 34.52
CA SER A 8 4.87 -20.30 35.89
C SER A 8 3.76 -21.34 35.94
N GLN A 9 3.76 -22.22 36.94
CA GLN A 9 2.66 -23.17 37.17
C GLN A 9 1.35 -22.48 37.60
N GLN A 10 1.24 -21.17 37.41
CA GLN A 10 0.04 -20.40 37.64
C GLN A 10 -1.00 -20.75 36.57
N VAL A 11 -2.15 -21.24 37.03
CA VAL A 11 -3.32 -21.49 36.19
C VAL A 11 -3.90 -20.15 35.74
N VAL A 12 -3.98 -19.94 34.42
CA VAL A 12 -4.52 -18.71 33.81
C VAL A 12 -5.89 -18.90 33.20
N ALA A 13 -6.29 -20.14 32.94
CA ALA A 13 -7.63 -20.49 32.50
C ALA A 13 -7.95 -21.96 32.78
N THR A 14 -9.24 -22.27 32.88
CA THR A 14 -9.77 -23.62 33.05
C THR A 14 -10.70 -23.92 31.88
N ALA A 15 -10.71 -25.15 31.38
CA ALA A 15 -11.61 -25.57 30.31
C ALA A 15 -12.32 -26.88 30.61
N ASP A 16 -13.57 -26.99 30.16
CA ASP A 16 -14.37 -28.22 30.23
C ASP A 16 -14.34 -28.95 28.89
N LEU A 17 -14.28 -30.28 28.91
CA LEU A 17 -14.34 -31.09 27.70
C LEU A 17 -15.79 -31.48 27.42
N VAL A 18 -16.34 -31.01 26.30
CA VAL A 18 -17.70 -31.31 25.85
C VAL A 18 -17.63 -31.66 24.36
N ASP A 19 -18.13 -32.83 23.99
CA ASP A 19 -18.16 -33.34 22.60
C ASP A 19 -16.80 -33.30 21.87
N GLY A 20 -15.71 -33.57 22.59
CA GLY A 20 -14.35 -33.59 22.02
C GLY A 20 -13.73 -32.20 21.82
N LEU A 21 -14.41 -31.12 22.20
CA LEU A 21 -13.85 -29.76 22.26
C LEU A 21 -13.68 -29.28 23.71
N TYR A 22 -12.60 -28.54 23.94
CA TYR A 22 -12.36 -27.85 25.20
C TYR A 22 -13.00 -26.45 25.19
N TRP A 23 -13.97 -26.24 26.07
CA TRP A 23 -14.64 -24.97 26.30
C TRP A 23 -13.92 -24.20 27.42
N LEU A 24 -13.22 -23.12 27.05
CA LEU A 24 -12.43 -22.32 27.97
C LEU A 24 -13.30 -21.33 28.76
N TRP A 25 -13.25 -21.40 30.08
CA TRP A 25 -13.82 -20.39 30.97
C TRP A 25 -12.92 -19.16 30.95
N THR A 26 -13.36 -18.14 30.21
CA THR A 26 -12.72 -16.83 30.22
C THR A 26 -13.59 -15.87 31.00
N THR A 27 -13.00 -15.11 31.92
CA THR A 27 -13.71 -13.97 32.52
C THR A 27 -13.98 -12.97 31.41
N GLN A 28 -15.24 -12.54 31.27
CA GLN A 28 -15.64 -11.59 30.24
C GLN A 28 -14.97 -10.24 30.52
N ARG A 29 -13.77 -10.04 29.97
CA ARG A 29 -13.08 -8.75 29.99
C ARG A 29 -13.68 -7.90 28.89
N SER A 30 -14.52 -6.95 29.24
CA SER A 30 -14.83 -5.86 28.32
C SER A 30 -13.57 -5.01 28.16
N ALA A 31 -13.15 -4.78 26.91
CA ALA A 31 -12.16 -3.77 26.65
C ALA A 31 -12.81 -2.41 26.93
N ASN A 32 -12.17 -1.55 27.74
CA ASN A 32 -12.60 -0.17 27.90
C ASN A 32 -12.56 0.51 26.53
N VAL A 33 -13.73 0.82 25.97
CA VAL A 33 -13.84 1.68 24.80
C VAL A 33 -13.46 3.09 25.26
N THR A 34 -12.39 3.63 24.69
CA THR A 34 -12.08 5.04 24.91
C THR A 34 -13.17 5.91 24.27
N THR A 35 -13.75 6.81 25.05
CA THR A 35 -14.72 7.81 24.59
C THR A 35 -14.06 9.08 24.07
N SER A 36 -12.71 9.17 24.15
CA SER A 36 -11.97 10.23 23.48
C SER A 36 -12.20 10.08 21.98
N GLY A 37 -12.92 11.02 21.36
CA GLY A 37 -13.33 10.92 19.96
C GLY A 37 -12.15 10.52 19.08
N ASN A 38 -12.26 9.36 18.42
CA ASN A 38 -11.25 8.89 17.48
C ASN A 38 -10.96 10.03 16.49
N SER A 39 -9.70 10.40 16.29
CA SER A 39 -9.36 11.39 15.27
C SER A 39 -9.45 10.78 13.87
N GLY A 40 -9.56 11.60 12.83
CA GLY A 40 -9.46 11.11 11.45
C GLY A 40 -8.14 10.40 11.16
N ALA A 41 -7.05 10.81 11.84
CA ALA A 41 -5.75 10.17 11.75
C ALA A 41 -5.74 8.78 12.39
N ASP A 42 -6.39 8.59 13.54
CA ASP A 42 -6.50 7.27 14.17
C ASP A 42 -7.30 6.29 13.31
N LEU A 43 -8.40 6.78 12.75
CA LEU A 43 -9.22 5.98 11.85
C LEU A 43 -8.44 5.55 10.60
N HIS A 44 -7.67 6.47 10.00
CA HIS A 44 -6.82 6.18 8.86
C HIS A 44 -5.83 5.05 9.13
N VAL A 45 -5.21 5.04 10.31
CA VAL A 45 -4.21 4.03 10.70
C VAL A 45 -4.88 2.70 11.02
N ARG A 46 -5.96 2.71 11.81
CA ARG A 46 -6.73 1.50 12.16
C ARG A 46 -7.36 0.83 10.95
N LYS A 47 -7.59 1.57 9.87
CA LYS A 47 -8.11 1.05 8.59
C LYS A 47 -7.00 0.81 7.56
N GLY A 48 -5.75 0.61 8.00
CA GLY A 48 -4.66 0.19 7.12
C GLY A 48 -4.23 1.27 6.13
N HIS A 49 -4.16 2.53 6.57
CA HIS A 49 -3.82 3.68 5.73
C HIS A 49 -4.76 3.87 4.53
N ALA A 50 -6.05 3.55 4.74
CA ALA A 50 -7.10 3.77 3.76
C ALA A 50 -7.13 5.24 3.28
N PRO A 51 -7.42 5.48 2.00
CA PRO A 51 -7.54 6.84 1.48
C PRO A 51 -8.63 7.61 2.22
N VAL A 52 -8.41 8.91 2.41
CA VAL A 52 -9.30 9.77 3.21
C VAL A 52 -10.70 9.78 2.63
N GLU A 53 -10.83 9.72 1.31
CA GLU A 53 -12.10 9.64 0.59
C GLU A 53 -12.88 8.36 0.93
N ALA A 54 -12.20 7.22 1.08
CA ALA A 54 -12.85 5.98 1.51
C ALA A 54 -13.31 6.09 2.98
N LEU A 55 -12.50 6.70 3.85
CA LEU A 55 -12.90 6.96 5.22
C LEU A 55 -14.10 7.90 5.29
N ARG A 56 -14.12 8.97 4.50
CA ARG A 56 -15.25 9.90 4.37
C ARG A 56 -16.51 9.15 3.96
N ARG A 57 -16.44 8.32 2.91
CA ARG A 57 -17.58 7.50 2.46
C ARG A 57 -18.08 6.55 3.55
N MET A 58 -17.19 5.87 4.26
CA MET A 58 -17.59 4.95 5.34
C MET A 58 -18.26 5.67 6.51
N ILE A 59 -17.85 6.91 6.81
CA ILE A 59 -18.49 7.74 7.84
C ILE A 59 -19.86 8.22 7.35
N THR A 60 -19.95 8.78 6.14
CA THR A 60 -21.22 9.32 5.61
C THR A 60 -22.28 8.26 5.36
N THR A 61 -21.86 7.03 5.05
CA THR A 61 -22.76 5.88 4.86
C THR A 61 -23.05 5.10 6.14
N ASN A 62 -22.65 5.61 7.32
CA ASN A 62 -22.83 4.97 8.62
C ASN A 62 -22.26 3.54 8.72
N MET A 63 -21.24 3.20 7.91
CA MET A 63 -20.53 1.92 8.00
C MET A 63 -19.59 1.84 9.21
N ILE A 64 -19.21 2.98 9.77
CA ILE A 64 -18.41 3.07 11.00
C ILE A 64 -19.25 3.77 12.07
N LYS A 65 -19.51 3.05 13.16
CA LYS A 65 -20.26 3.57 14.30
C LYS A 65 -19.37 4.44 15.20
N ASP A 66 -19.99 5.38 15.91
CA ASP A 66 -19.38 6.16 17.00
C ASP A 66 -18.19 7.05 16.63
N VAL A 67 -18.10 7.47 15.36
CA VAL A 67 -17.06 8.40 14.87
C VAL A 67 -17.58 9.82 14.84
N ARG A 68 -17.08 10.69 15.73
CA ARG A 68 -17.32 12.14 15.76
C ARG A 68 -16.26 12.93 14.99
N VAL A 69 -15.89 12.45 13.80
CA VAL A 69 -14.79 13.05 13.02
C VAL A 69 -15.34 13.92 11.90
N THR A 70 -15.06 15.22 11.97
CA THR A 70 -15.14 16.11 10.82
C THR A 70 -13.85 15.94 10.00
N LEU A 71 -13.90 15.14 8.93
CA LEU A 71 -12.78 15.00 7.98
C LEU A 71 -12.73 16.26 7.10
N ASN A 72 -12.22 17.37 7.64
CA ASN A 72 -12.05 18.62 6.89
C ASN A 72 -11.35 18.36 5.55
N SER A 73 -11.81 19.07 4.51
CA SER A 73 -11.37 18.93 3.11
C SER A 73 -9.92 19.39 2.87
N GLY A 74 -9.33 20.15 3.81
CA GLY A 74 -7.94 20.60 3.77
C GLY A 74 -7.02 19.59 4.45
N GLY A 75 -6.12 18.99 3.67
CA GLY A 75 -5.37 17.80 4.02
C GLY A 75 -4.48 17.92 5.26
N GLU A 76 -4.62 16.97 6.18
CA GLU A 76 -3.57 16.64 7.15
C GLU A 76 -3.75 15.30 7.86
N THR A 77 -4.55 14.37 7.32
CA THR A 77 -4.74 13.06 7.98
C THR A 77 -3.75 11.99 7.52
N ALA A 78 -3.03 12.23 6.42
CA ALA A 78 -2.04 11.30 5.89
C ALA A 78 -0.64 11.65 6.42
N ARG A 79 -0.11 10.84 7.35
CA ARG A 79 1.27 10.95 7.84
C ARG A 79 2.29 10.88 6.70
N ARG A 80 3.49 11.42 6.89
CA ARG A 80 4.62 11.41 5.92
C ARG A 80 4.80 10.06 5.21
N GLY A 81 4.73 8.94 5.95
CA GLY A 81 4.88 7.61 5.39
C GLY A 81 3.83 7.25 4.33
N CYS A 82 2.60 7.72 4.49
CA CYS A 82 1.53 7.49 3.50
C CYS A 82 1.78 8.28 2.23
N ARG A 83 2.22 9.54 2.37
CA ARG A 83 2.56 10.39 1.22
C ARG A 83 3.73 9.80 0.43
N GLN A 84 4.74 9.27 1.12
CA GLN A 84 5.89 8.64 0.47
C GLN A 84 5.52 7.31 -0.19
N GLY A 85 4.76 6.45 0.49
CA GLY A 85 4.34 5.15 -0.04
C GLY A 85 3.28 5.24 -1.15
N LYS A 86 2.56 6.36 -1.26
CA LYS A 86 1.56 6.62 -2.30
C LYS A 86 1.96 7.76 -3.24
N MET A 87 3.24 8.16 -3.23
CA MET A 87 3.73 9.18 -4.14
C MET A 87 3.69 8.62 -5.56
N VAL A 88 2.84 9.20 -6.40
CA VAL A 88 2.84 8.91 -7.83
C VAL A 88 3.66 9.98 -8.52
N GLN A 89 4.59 9.57 -9.39
CA GLN A 89 5.27 10.50 -10.27
C GLN A 89 4.23 11.13 -11.20
N LYS A 90 4.14 12.45 -11.21
CA LYS A 90 3.28 13.14 -12.20
C LYS A 90 3.77 12.76 -13.61
N PRO A 91 2.87 12.64 -14.60
CA PRO A 91 3.28 12.45 -15.99
C PRO A 91 4.34 13.48 -16.38
N PHE A 92 5.32 13.06 -17.17
CA PHE A 92 6.26 14.01 -17.75
C PHE A 92 5.49 15.07 -18.54
N PRO A 93 5.87 16.36 -18.45
CA PRO A 93 5.21 17.40 -19.22
C PRO A 93 5.30 17.08 -20.71
N SER A 94 4.19 17.28 -21.42
CA SER A 94 4.15 17.12 -22.87
C SER A 94 5.14 18.10 -23.51
N ASN A 95 6.10 17.57 -24.27
CA ASN A 95 7.04 18.40 -25.02
C ASN A 95 6.40 18.85 -26.35
N ARG A 96 5.57 19.91 -26.29
CA ARG A 96 4.86 20.46 -27.47
C ARG A 96 5.82 21.16 -28.44
N ASP A 97 6.91 21.71 -27.93
CA ASP A 97 7.94 22.43 -28.70
C ASP A 97 9.13 21.50 -29.00
N LYS A 98 8.86 20.22 -29.31
CA LYS A 98 9.92 19.28 -29.66
C LYS A 98 10.68 19.84 -30.87
N ARG A 99 11.98 20.10 -30.67
CA ARG A 99 12.88 20.61 -31.70
C ARG A 99 12.87 19.67 -32.92
N SER A 100 12.79 20.22 -34.12
CA SER A 100 13.08 19.49 -35.35
C SER A 100 14.59 19.37 -35.52
N TYR A 101 15.07 18.15 -35.76
CA TYR A 101 16.46 17.86 -36.05
C TYR A 101 16.66 17.66 -37.56
N ASN A 102 17.85 18.02 -38.06
CA ASN A 102 18.29 17.61 -39.39
C ASN A 102 18.81 16.16 -39.36
N LYS A 103 18.89 15.53 -40.53
CA LYS A 103 19.43 14.15 -40.65
C LYS A 103 20.82 14.05 -40.02
N SER A 104 21.01 13.01 -39.21
CA SER A 104 22.26 12.72 -38.50
C SER A 104 22.67 13.79 -37.47
N GLU A 105 21.80 14.73 -37.11
CA GLU A 105 22.06 15.73 -36.07
C GLU A 105 21.91 15.15 -34.67
N LEU A 106 20.97 14.22 -34.49
CA LEU A 106 20.76 13.49 -33.24
C LEU A 106 20.47 12.02 -33.52
N LEU A 107 21.36 11.15 -33.02
CA LEU A 107 21.20 9.71 -33.05
C LEU A 107 20.84 9.21 -31.65
N GLN A 108 19.71 8.52 -31.54
CA GLN A 108 19.34 7.80 -30.34
C GLN A 108 19.87 6.36 -30.43
N LEU A 109 20.73 6.02 -29.47
CA LEU A 109 21.37 4.72 -29.38
C LEU A 109 20.79 3.98 -28.17
N ASP A 110 20.38 2.73 -28.36
CA ASP A 110 19.95 1.87 -27.27
C ASP A 110 20.47 0.44 -27.47
N ILE A 111 20.70 -0.26 -26.37
CA ILE A 111 21.17 -1.65 -26.38
C ILE A 111 20.12 -2.52 -25.72
N CYS A 112 19.65 -3.52 -26.46
CA CYS A 112 18.73 -4.53 -25.97
C CYS A 112 19.46 -5.89 -25.83
N GLY A 113 19.44 -6.49 -24.65
CA GLY A 113 20.01 -7.81 -24.35
C GLY A 113 20.11 -8.04 -22.83
N LEU A 114 20.55 -9.19 -22.28
CA LEU A 114 20.82 -10.51 -22.83
C LEU A 114 19.56 -11.13 -23.44
N MET A 115 19.58 -11.43 -24.73
CA MET A 115 18.53 -12.23 -25.35
C MET A 115 18.61 -13.68 -24.86
N GLU A 116 17.43 -14.28 -24.67
CA GLU A 116 17.32 -15.68 -24.26
C GLU A 116 17.97 -16.62 -25.30
N ASN A 117 17.70 -16.34 -26.57
CA ASN A 117 18.24 -17.07 -27.71
C ASN A 117 19.30 -16.24 -28.44
N ASP A 118 20.29 -16.94 -28.98
CA ASP A 118 21.29 -16.34 -29.86
C ASP A 118 20.67 -15.93 -31.19
N SER A 119 21.16 -14.83 -31.77
CA SER A 119 20.88 -14.51 -33.16
C SER A 119 21.50 -15.55 -34.09
N LEU A 120 21.15 -15.51 -35.38
CA LEU A 120 21.77 -16.38 -36.39
C LEU A 120 23.31 -16.25 -36.44
N GLY A 121 23.86 -15.12 -35.98
CA GLY A 121 25.29 -14.87 -35.89
C GLY A 121 25.92 -15.17 -34.52
N GLY A 122 25.17 -15.72 -33.56
CA GLY A 122 25.66 -16.03 -32.22
C GLY A 122 25.66 -14.85 -31.23
N SER A 123 25.06 -13.71 -31.58
CA SER A 123 25.00 -12.54 -30.70
C SER A 123 23.79 -12.58 -29.77
N LYS A 124 23.95 -12.13 -28.52
CA LYS A 124 22.87 -11.98 -27.52
C LYS A 124 22.42 -10.53 -27.29
N TYR A 125 22.97 -9.60 -28.04
CA TYR A 125 22.66 -8.18 -27.91
C TYR A 125 22.27 -7.60 -29.28
N LEU A 126 21.33 -6.68 -29.25
CA LEU A 126 20.89 -5.87 -30.38
C LEU A 126 21.21 -4.40 -30.07
N LEU A 127 21.99 -3.76 -30.94
CA LEU A 127 22.19 -2.32 -30.91
C LEU A 127 21.16 -1.65 -31.82
N LEU A 128 20.31 -0.81 -31.24
CA LEU A 128 19.35 0.02 -31.95
C LEU A 128 19.95 1.40 -32.16
N ILE A 129 19.97 1.85 -33.42
CA ILE A 129 20.43 3.18 -33.82
C ILE A 129 19.27 3.82 -34.57
N ILE A 130 18.72 4.90 -34.02
CA ILE A 130 17.62 5.65 -34.64
C ILE A 130 18.11 7.07 -34.92
N ASP A 131 17.90 7.54 -36.13
CA ASP A 131 18.08 8.97 -36.45
C ASP A 131 16.80 9.74 -36.11
N GLU A 132 16.89 10.71 -35.21
CA GLU A 132 15.71 11.43 -34.70
C GLU A 132 14.96 12.20 -35.79
N ALA A 133 15.67 12.63 -36.85
CA ALA A 133 15.06 13.36 -37.96
C ALA A 133 14.23 12.47 -38.89
N SER A 134 14.61 11.20 -39.06
CA SER A 134 13.90 10.24 -39.91
C SER A 134 12.99 9.30 -39.12
N GLY A 135 13.25 9.10 -37.82
CA GLY A 135 12.50 8.20 -36.95
C GLY A 135 12.67 6.72 -37.30
N VAL A 136 13.71 6.39 -38.07
CA VAL A 136 14.03 5.03 -38.55
C VAL A 136 15.42 4.62 -38.10
#